data_AF-A0A9X0A974-F1
#
_entry.id   AF-A0A9X0A974-F1
#
_cell.length_a   1.000
_cell.length_b   1.000
_cell.length_c   1.000
_cell.angle_alpha   90.00
_cell.angle_beta   90.00
_cell.angle_gamma   90.00
#
_symmetry.space_group_name_H-M   'P 1'
#
loop_
_entity.id
_entity.type
_entity.pdbx_description
1 polymer ?
#
loop_
_entity_poly.entity_id
_entity_poly.type
_entity_poly.pdbx_seq_one_letter_code
_entity_poly.pdbx_strand_id
1 'polypeptide(L)'
;MSTQSSTHIRPLHHQGVKLRDIVISENLELHLIWYYDKIFIKPVPKYLLSFDFWHTYLISPTSPLGLEREIIKRSVLGFLRTYRYLVQYESDFNIIIEKRLLPETTI
;
A
#
# COMPACT_ATOMS: atom_id res chain seq x y z
N MET A 1 -12.62 -0.11 -25.07
CA MET A 1 -13.10 0.11 -23.70
C MET A 1 -12.11 -0.52 -22.73
N SER A 2 -11.64 0.21 -21.72
CA SER A 2 -10.78 -0.36 -20.66
C SER A 2 -11.64 -1.17 -19.69
N THR A 3 -11.37 -2.46 -19.54
CA THR A 3 -12.02 -3.29 -18.52
C THR A 3 -11.49 -2.88 -17.14
N GLN A 4 -12.39 -2.47 -16.24
CA GLN A 4 -12.01 -2.20 -14.85
C GLN A 4 -11.67 -3.55 -14.18
N SER A 5 -10.41 -3.72 -13.81
CA SER A 5 -9.95 -4.91 -13.11
C SER A 5 -9.21 -4.52 -11.85
N SER A 6 -9.67 -5.02 -10.71
CA SER A 6 -9.05 -4.82 -9.39
C SER A 6 -7.72 -5.58 -9.22
N THR A 7 -7.32 -6.38 -10.22
CA THR A 7 -6.01 -7.05 -10.28
C THR A 7 -5.03 -6.32 -11.20
N HIS A 8 -5.47 -5.26 -11.91
CA HIS A 8 -4.62 -4.53 -12.86
C HIS A 8 -3.74 -3.47 -12.17
N ILE A 9 -3.14 -3.82 -11.04
CA ILE A 9 -2.11 -3.01 -10.38
C ILE A 9 -0.77 -3.52 -10.91
N ARG A 10 -0.04 -2.68 -11.64
CA ARG A 10 1.26 -3.09 -12.19
C ARG A 10 2.37 -2.93 -11.14
N PRO A 11 3.34 -3.85 -11.10
CA PRO A 11 4.53 -3.73 -10.26
C PRO A 11 5.27 -2.41 -10.45
N LEU A 12 6.06 -1.99 -9.45
CA LEU A 12 6.78 -0.72 -9.44
C LEU A 12 7.78 -0.60 -10.60
N HIS A 13 8.54 -1.63 -10.92
CA HIS A 13 9.47 -1.61 -12.06
C HIS A 13 8.72 -1.40 -13.38
N HIS A 14 7.52 -1.96 -13.53
CA HIS A 14 6.65 -1.73 -14.68
C HIS A 14 6.06 -0.31 -14.73
N GLN A 15 5.93 0.39 -13.60
CA GLN A 15 5.61 1.82 -13.60
C GLN A 15 6.76 2.62 -14.23
N GLY A 16 8.01 2.27 -13.88
CA GLY A 16 9.21 2.85 -14.50
C GLY A 16 9.30 2.61 -16.00
N VAL A 17 8.99 1.39 -16.49
CA VAL A 17 8.91 1.09 -17.93
C VAL A 17 7.88 1.98 -18.65
N LYS A 18 6.82 2.37 -17.96
CA LYS A 18 5.80 3.31 -18.48
C LYS A 18 6.19 4.78 -18.32
N LEU A 19 7.42 5.07 -17.91
CA LEU A 19 7.91 6.42 -17.61
C LEU A 19 7.03 7.12 -16.58
N ARG A 20 6.52 6.39 -15.58
CA ARG A 20 5.74 6.95 -14.48
C ARG A 20 6.65 7.25 -13.30
N ASP A 21 6.69 8.52 -12.90
CA ASP A 21 7.27 8.94 -11.65
C ASP A 21 6.33 8.61 -10.48
N ILE A 22 6.93 8.07 -9.43
CA ILE A 22 6.23 7.68 -8.21
C ILE A 22 6.22 8.86 -7.27
N VAL A 23 5.04 9.39 -7.00
CA VAL A 23 4.82 10.53 -6.09
C VAL A 23 4.21 10.02 -4.79
N ILE A 24 4.87 10.31 -3.67
CA ILE A 24 4.34 10.01 -2.34
C ILE A 24 3.09 10.85 -2.09
N SER A 25 2.01 10.23 -1.63
CA SER A 25 0.79 10.93 -1.23
C SER A 25 0.16 10.30 0.00
N GLU A 26 -0.05 11.08 1.06
CA GLU A 26 -0.75 10.58 2.25
C GLU A 26 -2.27 10.45 2.06
N ASN A 27 -2.83 11.07 1.00
CA ASN A 27 -4.25 10.99 0.68
C ASN A 27 -4.60 9.62 0.07
N LEU A 28 -5.45 8.87 0.78
CA LEU A 28 -5.93 7.55 0.37
C LEU A 28 -6.69 7.57 -0.96
N GLU A 29 -7.40 8.66 -1.27
CA GLU A 29 -8.14 8.79 -2.52
C GLU A 29 -7.21 8.81 -3.73
N LEU A 30 -5.97 9.25 -3.56
CA LEU A 30 -4.98 9.30 -4.63
C LEU A 30 -4.15 8.02 -4.75
N HIS A 31 -4.24 7.08 -3.80
CA HIS A 31 -3.42 5.87 -3.85
C HIS A 31 -3.73 5.05 -5.13
N LEU A 32 -2.71 4.86 -5.98
CA LEU A 32 -2.76 4.26 -7.33
C LEU A 32 -3.47 5.08 -8.41
N ILE A 33 -3.92 6.30 -8.11
CA ILE A 33 -4.34 7.23 -9.16
C ILE A 33 -3.10 7.68 -9.92
N TRP A 34 -3.27 7.81 -11.22
CA TRP A 34 -2.24 8.33 -12.09
C TRP A 34 -2.73 9.52 -12.89
N TYR A 35 -1.82 10.44 -13.15
CA TYR A 35 -2.07 11.65 -13.91
C TYR A 35 -0.83 11.95 -14.75
N TYR A 36 -0.99 11.93 -16.08
CA TYR A 36 0.12 11.96 -17.03
C TYR A 36 1.19 10.89 -16.74
N ASP A 37 2.41 11.34 -16.45
CA ASP A 37 3.61 10.61 -16.12
C ASP A 37 3.75 10.38 -14.61
N LYS A 38 2.72 10.62 -13.80
CA LYS A 38 2.78 10.45 -12.34
C LYS A 38 1.85 9.36 -11.87
N ILE A 39 2.28 8.62 -10.86
CA ILE A 39 1.43 7.72 -10.07
C ILE A 39 1.60 8.07 -8.59
N PHE A 40 0.48 8.27 -7.91
CA PHE A 40 0.47 8.61 -6.49
C PHE A 40 0.42 7.34 -5.66
N ILE A 41 1.35 7.16 -4.74
CA ILE A 41 1.41 5.98 -3.88
C ILE A 41 1.59 6.43 -2.44
N LYS A 42 0.58 6.11 -1.62
CA LYS A 42 0.67 6.24 -0.16
C LYS A 42 1.66 5.25 0.44
N PRO A 43 2.70 5.70 1.19
CA PRO A 43 3.64 4.83 1.91
C PRO A 43 2.93 3.91 2.91
N VAL A 44 3.52 2.77 3.21
CA VAL A 44 2.99 1.87 4.25
C VAL A 44 3.19 2.52 5.62
N PRO A 45 2.11 2.79 6.38
CA PRO A 45 2.26 3.30 7.73
C PRO A 45 2.96 2.28 8.66
N LYS A 46 3.88 2.75 9.51
CA LYS A 46 4.67 1.91 10.44
C LYS A 46 3.81 0.95 11.27
N TYR A 47 2.69 1.43 11.79
CA TYR A 47 1.81 0.61 12.63
C TYR A 47 1.21 -0.58 11.88
N LEU A 48 1.05 -0.51 10.55
CA LEU A 48 0.57 -1.66 9.76
C LEU A 48 1.61 -2.78 9.63
N LEU A 49 2.87 -2.52 10.00
CA LEU A 49 3.92 -3.53 10.06
C LEU A 49 4.16 -4.05 11.50
N SER A 50 3.47 -3.49 12.49
CA SER A 50 3.61 -3.90 13.90
C SER A 50 2.64 -5.02 14.25
N PHE A 51 3.17 -6.15 14.72
CA PHE A 51 2.34 -7.25 15.22
C PHE A 51 1.42 -6.81 16.36
N ASP A 52 1.92 -6.01 17.30
CA ASP A 52 1.14 -5.53 18.45
C ASP A 52 -0.07 -4.69 18.02
N PHE A 53 0.09 -3.86 16.99
CA PHE A 53 -1.03 -3.13 16.41
C PHE A 53 -2.09 -4.08 15.84
N TRP A 54 -1.67 -5.05 15.03
CA TRP A 54 -2.59 -6.03 14.45
C TRP A 54 -3.33 -6.83 15.52
N HIS A 55 -2.60 -7.33 16.52
CA HIS A 55 -3.17 -8.10 17.61
C HIS A 55 -4.19 -7.27 18.40
N THR A 56 -3.79 -6.08 18.85
CA THR A 56 -4.60 -5.22 19.71
C THR A 56 -5.83 -4.66 19.00
N TYR A 57 -5.66 -4.15 17.77
CA TYR A 57 -6.71 -3.40 17.10
C TYR A 57 -7.50 -4.24 16.09
N LEU A 58 -6.87 -5.16 15.34
CA LEU A 58 -7.51 -5.82 14.20
C LEU A 58 -7.92 -7.28 14.44
N ILE A 59 -7.29 -7.96 15.41
CA ILE A 59 -7.49 -9.40 15.65
C ILE A 59 -8.25 -9.65 16.96
N SER A 60 -7.87 -8.97 18.04
CA SER A 60 -8.41 -9.26 19.37
C SER A 60 -9.94 -9.10 19.44
N PRO A 61 -10.66 -10.04 20.11
CA PRO A 61 -12.09 -9.90 20.41
C PRO A 61 -12.38 -8.71 21.33
N THR A 62 -11.42 -8.28 22.14
CA THR A 62 -11.53 -7.11 23.03
C THR A 62 -10.96 -5.83 22.41
N SER A 63 -10.87 -5.78 21.08
CA SER A 63 -10.33 -4.61 20.37
C SER A 63 -11.08 -3.33 20.75
N PRO A 64 -10.37 -2.21 20.98
CA PRO A 64 -10.98 -0.92 21.28
C PRO A 64 -11.78 -0.35 20.09
N LEU A 65 -11.63 -0.90 18.88
CA LEU A 65 -12.38 -0.48 17.69
C LEU A 65 -13.86 -0.91 17.71
N GLY A 66 -14.25 -1.81 18.62
CA GLY A 66 -15.63 -2.25 18.77
C GLY A 66 -16.24 -2.75 17.45
N LEU A 67 -17.39 -2.18 17.08
CA LEU A 67 -18.14 -2.56 15.87
C LEU A 67 -17.43 -2.19 14.56
N GLU A 68 -16.53 -1.21 14.57
CA GLU A 68 -15.81 -0.77 13.36
C GLU A 68 -14.63 -1.67 12.99
N ARG A 69 -14.23 -2.59 13.89
CA ARG A 69 -13.05 -3.45 13.73
C ARG A 69 -13.01 -4.14 12.37
N GLU A 70 -14.10 -4.78 11.97
CA GLU A 70 -14.14 -5.55 10.72
C GLU A 70 -14.06 -4.67 9.48
N ILE A 71 -14.65 -3.47 9.51
CA ILE A 71 -14.59 -2.53 8.38
C ILE A 71 -13.17 -1.98 8.23
N ILE A 72 -12.53 -1.60 9.34
CA ILE A 72 -11.14 -1.10 9.35
C ILE A 72 -10.18 -2.22 8.92
N LYS A 73 -10.36 -3.44 9.44
CA LYS A 73 -9.56 -4.61 9.05
C LYS A 73 -9.64 -4.88 7.55
N ARG A 74 -10.84 -4.82 6.96
CA ARG A 74 -11.03 -4.97 5.51
C ARG A 74 -10.32 -3.87 4.73
N SER A 75 -10.40 -2.62 5.18
CA SER A 75 -9.70 -1.49 4.55
C SER A 75 -8.18 -1.66 4.60
N VAL A 76 -7.63 -2.05 5.75
CA VAL A 76 -6.20 -2.34 5.93
C VAL A 76 -5.75 -3.48 5.02
N LEU A 77 -6.49 -4.58 4.97
CA LEU A 77 -6.19 -5.70 4.07
C LEU A 77 -6.28 -5.30 2.60
N GLY A 78 -7.25 -4.47 2.24
CA GLY A 78 -7.39 -3.93 0.89
C GLY A 78 -6.20 -3.05 0.49
N PHE A 79 -5.72 -2.21 1.41
CA PHE A 79 -4.51 -1.43 1.24
C PHE A 79 -3.26 -2.31 1.11
N LEU A 80 -3.03 -3.27 2.02
CA LEU A 80 -1.86 -4.15 1.91
C LEU A 80 -1.89 -5.05 0.66
N ARG A 81 -3.09 -5.39 0.18
CA ARG A 81 -3.27 -6.11 -1.09
C ARG A 81 -2.70 -5.30 -2.25
N THR A 82 -2.75 -3.96 -2.26
CA THR A 82 -2.15 -3.17 -3.34
C THR A 82 -0.63 -3.33 -3.36
N TYR A 83 0.00 -3.31 -2.18
CA TYR A 83 1.44 -3.52 -2.02
C TYR A 83 1.90 -4.90 -2.48
N ARG A 84 1.09 -5.94 -2.27
CA ARG A 84 1.33 -7.28 -2.85
C ARG A 84 1.44 -7.25 -4.38
N TYR A 85 0.73 -6.36 -5.06
CA TYR A 85 0.84 -6.24 -6.53
C TYR A 85 1.94 -5.27 -6.98
N LEU A 86 2.23 -4.23 -6.19
CA LEU A 86 3.30 -3.28 -6.47
C LEU A 86 4.68 -3.93 -6.32
N VAL A 87 4.83 -4.85 -5.36
CA VAL A 87 6.10 -5.52 -5.04
C VAL A 87 5.99 -7.01 -5.35
N GLN A 88 6.43 -7.42 -6.54
CA GLN A 88 6.40 -8.83 -6.97
C GLN A 88 7.80 -9.40 -7.15
N TYR A 89 8.79 -8.56 -7.40
CA TYR A 89 10.17 -8.95 -7.67
C TYR A 89 11.15 -8.16 -6.78
N GLU A 90 12.38 -8.65 -6.67
CA GLU A 90 13.47 -7.99 -5.95
C GLU A 90 13.75 -6.57 -6.49
N SER A 91 13.58 -6.34 -7.79
CA SER A 91 13.70 -5.00 -8.38
C SER A 91 12.61 -4.04 -7.86
N ASP A 92 11.38 -4.51 -7.66
CA ASP A 92 10.33 -3.70 -7.05
C ASP A 92 10.64 -3.37 -5.59
N PHE A 93 11.22 -4.32 -4.86
CA PHE A 93 11.66 -4.10 -3.49
C PHE A 93 12.76 -3.03 -3.43
N ASN A 94 13.74 -3.06 -4.32
CA ASN A 94 14.74 -1.99 -4.36
C ASN A 94 14.10 -0.62 -4.67
N ILE A 95 13.12 -0.56 -5.58
CA ILE A 95 12.38 0.67 -5.87
C ILE A 95 11.56 1.13 -4.66
N ILE A 96 10.93 0.22 -3.90
CA ILE A 96 10.13 0.60 -2.73
C ILE A 96 10.99 1.28 -1.65
N ILE A 97 12.22 0.78 -1.46
CA ILE A 97 13.20 1.33 -0.53
C ILE A 97 13.73 2.68 -1.03
N GLU A 98 14.15 2.76 -2.31
CA GLU A 98 14.63 3.99 -2.93
C GLU A 98 13.60 5.12 -2.83
N LYS A 99 12.33 4.81 -3.10
CA LYS A 99 11.21 5.75 -3.05
C LYS A 99 10.65 5.96 -1.63
N ARG A 100 11.24 5.37 -0.59
CA ARG A 100 10.82 5.50 0.82
C ARG A 100 9.33 5.21 1.05
N LEU A 101 8.81 4.24 0.30
CA LEU A 101 7.41 3.78 0.42
C LEU A 101 7.22 2.78 1.56
N LEU A 102 8.32 2.20 2.06
CA LEU A 102 8.36 1.51 3.33
C LEU A 102 8.97 2.42 4.40
N PRO A 103 8.52 2.28 5.66
CA PRO A 103 9.14 3.01 6.74
C PRO A 103 10.59 2.54 6.94
N GLU A 104 11.47 3.48 7.29
CA GLU A 104 12.81 3.14 7.74
C GLU A 104 12.70 2.27 9.00
N THR A 105 13.15 1.02 8.89
CA THR A 105 13.32 0.11 10.02
C THR A 105 14.45 0.68 10.86
N THR A 106 14.12 1.40 11.93
CA THR A 106 15.09 1.65 12.99
C THR A 106 15.32 0.31 13.68
N ILE A 107 16.40 -0.38 13.29
CA ILE A 107 16.94 -1.53 14.01
C ILE A 107 17.48 -1.05 15.35
#